data_AF-A0A349YGK5-F1
#
_entry.id   AF-A0A349YGK5-F1
#
_cell.length_a   1.000
_cell.length_b   1.000
_cell.length_c   1.000
_cell.angle_alpha   90.00
_cell.angle_beta   90.00
_cell.angle_gamma   90.00
#
_symmetry.space_group_name_H-M   'P 1'
#
loop_
_entity.id
_entity.type
_entity.pdbx_description
1 polymer ?
#
loop_
_entity_poly.entity_id
_entity_poly.type
_entity_poly.pdbx_seq_one_letter_code
_entity_poly.pdbx_strand_id
1 'polypeptide(L)'
;MRINRDKQVGDILFIVEGAKTEFEILKRIFCNILHYQYVEKRRDKPARFINGGINSTNHIYVINTRESNISFISDEKYLDEMYEYLINTYDLNMDNIAIFYLFDRDHDSNTDVKLIKDYINELKDPYDNGEDKGGMLLLSYPAIESFVISCFREHSYDIKMKLGADVKHFMGEKENQKNIQFNKINEATLIYGAKQLQEYIENNQFEWDIDNLHCLADSIFELEEELYKKEEKYRLVSLLVFAFLYLGIIEPEEGDYFYKSSNIFSH
;
A
#
# COMPACT_ATOMS: atom_id res chain seq x y z
N MET A 1 -11.32 -7.15 14.09
CA MET A 1 -11.07 -6.89 12.66
C MET A 1 -11.30 -8.17 11.89
N ARG A 2 -11.96 -8.08 10.73
CA ARG A 2 -12.26 -9.22 9.85
C ARG A 2 -12.03 -8.89 8.38
N ILE A 3 -11.84 -9.93 7.56
CA ILE A 3 -11.79 -9.79 6.09
C ILE A 3 -13.22 -9.87 5.54
N ASN A 4 -13.63 -8.88 4.74
CA ASN A 4 -14.87 -8.92 3.98
C ASN A 4 -14.59 -9.47 2.56
N ARG A 5 -14.78 -10.78 2.40
CA ARG A 5 -14.59 -11.47 1.10
C ARG A 5 -15.60 -11.06 0.03
N ASP A 6 -16.79 -10.65 0.46
CA ASP A 6 -17.89 -10.30 -0.43
C ASP A 6 -17.84 -8.84 -0.88
N LYS A 7 -16.86 -8.08 -0.37
CA LYS A 7 -16.69 -6.67 -0.71
C LYS A 7 -16.51 -6.51 -2.22
N GLN A 8 -17.45 -5.79 -2.82
CA GLN A 8 -17.34 -5.30 -4.18
C GLN A 8 -16.58 -3.99 -4.14
N VAL A 9 -15.37 -4.01 -4.68
CA VAL A 9 -14.47 -2.86 -4.74
C VAL A 9 -14.39 -2.27 -6.16
N GLY A 10 -14.94 -2.98 -7.16
CA GLY A 10 -14.89 -2.57 -8.56
C GLY A 10 -13.49 -2.66 -9.12
N ASP A 11 -13.11 -1.68 -9.93
CA ASP A 11 -11.77 -1.57 -10.49
C ASP A 11 -10.88 -0.74 -9.56
N ILE A 12 -9.65 -1.19 -9.36
CA ILE A 12 -8.63 -0.51 -8.56
C ILE A 12 -7.32 -0.51 -9.33
N LEU A 13 -6.61 0.61 -9.30
CA LEU A 13 -5.29 0.77 -9.90
C LEU A 13 -4.22 0.99 -8.82
N PHE A 14 -3.25 0.09 -8.74
CA PHE A 14 -2.00 0.30 -8.01
C PHE A 14 -0.90 0.74 -8.96
N ILE A 15 -0.25 1.85 -8.63
CA ILE A 15 0.95 2.35 -9.29
C ILE A 15 2.12 2.14 -8.34
N VAL A 16 3.07 1.30 -8.71
CA VAL A 16 4.13 0.84 -7.80
C VAL A 16 5.53 1.27 -8.26
N GLU A 17 6.48 1.37 -7.34
CA GLU A 17 7.87 1.73 -7.64
C GLU A 17 8.65 0.60 -8.35
N GLY A 18 8.61 -0.58 -7.74
CA GLY A 18 9.38 -1.75 -8.16
C GLY A 18 8.69 -2.60 -9.20
N ALA A 19 9.48 -3.47 -9.84
CA ALA A 19 8.99 -4.36 -10.90
C ALA A 19 8.79 -5.80 -10.41
N LYS A 20 8.88 -6.11 -9.11
CA LYS A 20 8.82 -7.49 -8.60
C LYS A 20 8.07 -7.66 -7.28
N THR A 21 8.59 -7.13 -6.17
CA THR A 21 8.09 -7.47 -4.83
C THR A 21 6.62 -7.05 -4.66
N GLU A 22 6.30 -5.82 -5.03
CA GLU A 22 4.98 -5.21 -4.94
C GLU A 22 3.97 -6.03 -5.75
N PHE A 23 4.31 -6.38 -6.99
CA PHE A 23 3.48 -7.26 -7.82
C PHE A 23 3.25 -8.64 -7.20
N GLU A 24 4.25 -9.22 -6.55
CA GLU A 24 4.12 -10.53 -5.91
C GLU A 24 3.26 -10.47 -4.65
N ILE A 25 3.40 -9.41 -3.84
CA ILE A 25 2.59 -9.16 -2.65
C ILE A 25 1.14 -8.86 -3.04
N LEU A 26 0.90 -7.89 -3.92
CA LEU A 26 -0.46 -7.50 -4.34
C LEU A 26 -1.18 -8.66 -5.01
N LYS A 27 -0.52 -9.43 -5.89
CA LYS A 27 -1.08 -10.65 -6.47
C LYS A 27 -1.41 -11.69 -5.39
N ARG A 28 -0.53 -11.89 -4.39
CA ARG A 28 -0.82 -12.82 -3.30
C ARG A 28 -2.09 -12.43 -2.56
N ILE A 29 -2.24 -11.15 -2.26
CA ILE A 29 -3.37 -10.62 -1.49
C ILE A 29 -4.65 -10.65 -2.32
N PHE A 30 -4.69 -9.87 -3.39
CA PHE A 30 -5.91 -9.66 -4.14
C PHE A 30 -6.33 -10.86 -4.99
N CYS A 31 -5.38 -11.54 -5.63
CA CYS A 31 -5.70 -12.65 -6.50
C CYS A 31 -5.79 -13.99 -5.74
N ASN A 32 -4.79 -14.32 -4.92
CA ASN A 32 -4.73 -15.65 -4.31
C ASN A 32 -5.52 -15.79 -3.00
N ILE A 33 -5.74 -14.70 -2.27
CA ILE A 33 -6.51 -14.73 -1.00
C ILE A 33 -7.93 -14.22 -1.25
N LEU A 34 -8.07 -13.05 -1.89
CA LEU A 34 -9.38 -12.40 -2.10
C LEU A 34 -10.09 -12.84 -3.39
N HIS A 35 -9.43 -13.60 -4.25
CA HIS A 35 -9.99 -14.12 -5.51
C HIS A 35 -10.46 -13.05 -6.51
N TYR A 36 -9.89 -11.85 -6.45
CA TYR A 36 -10.13 -10.80 -7.43
C TYR A 36 -9.36 -11.06 -8.72
N GLN A 37 -9.86 -10.50 -9.83
CA GLN A 37 -9.13 -10.52 -11.09
C GLN A 37 -7.91 -9.61 -10.99
N TYR A 38 -6.82 -10.01 -11.64
CA TYR A 38 -5.55 -9.30 -11.49
C TYR A 38 -4.87 -9.10 -12.83
N VAL A 39 -4.50 -7.86 -13.13
CA VAL A 39 -3.78 -7.45 -14.34
C VAL A 39 -2.45 -6.85 -13.93
N GLU A 40 -1.34 -7.44 -14.37
CA GLU A 40 -0.02 -6.81 -14.23
C GLU A 40 0.46 -6.25 -15.57
N LYS A 41 0.73 -4.95 -15.63
CA LYS A 41 1.43 -4.31 -16.75
C LYS A 41 2.75 -3.74 -16.25
N ARG A 42 3.80 -4.56 -16.34
CA ARG A 42 5.17 -4.14 -15.99
C ARG A 42 5.79 -3.32 -17.13
N ARG A 43 6.73 -2.43 -16.78
CA ARG A 43 7.63 -1.76 -17.73
C ARG A 43 8.18 -2.73 -18.75
N ASP A 44 8.13 -2.32 -20.02
CA ASP A 44 8.68 -3.05 -21.17
C ASP A 44 8.18 -4.50 -21.33
N LYS A 45 7.10 -4.86 -20.65
CA LYS A 45 6.47 -6.18 -20.74
C LYS A 45 5.01 -6.05 -21.18
N PRO A 46 4.50 -7.04 -21.92
CA PRO A 46 3.08 -7.11 -22.21
C PRO A 46 2.29 -7.26 -20.91
N ALA A 47 1.05 -6.75 -20.89
CA ALA A 47 0.16 -6.98 -19.77
C ALA A 47 -0.16 -8.47 -19.63
N ARG A 48 -0.36 -8.92 -18.40
CA ARG A 48 -0.77 -10.29 -18.10
C ARG A 48 -2.01 -10.26 -17.22
N PHE A 49 -3.07 -10.88 -17.73
CA PHE A 49 -4.27 -11.20 -16.95
C PHE A 49 -4.06 -12.49 -16.15
N ILE A 50 -4.47 -12.48 -14.90
CA ILE A 50 -4.39 -13.60 -13.96
C ILE A 50 -5.76 -13.76 -13.32
N ASN A 51 -6.37 -14.93 -13.51
CA ASN A 51 -7.71 -15.21 -13.00
C ASN A 51 -7.67 -15.51 -11.49
N GLY A 52 -8.46 -14.77 -10.71
CA GLY A 52 -8.64 -14.94 -9.26
C GLY A 52 -9.35 -16.24 -8.84
N GLY A 53 -9.96 -16.95 -9.77
CA GLY A 53 -10.61 -18.25 -9.56
C GLY A 53 -12.11 -18.18 -9.29
N ILE A 54 -12.67 -16.98 -9.11
CA ILE A 54 -14.11 -16.71 -9.00
C ILE A 54 -14.47 -15.71 -10.10
N ASN A 55 -15.68 -15.75 -10.67
CA ASN A 55 -16.21 -14.71 -11.57
C ASN A 55 -16.48 -13.41 -10.78
N SER A 56 -15.43 -12.87 -10.14
CA SER A 56 -15.44 -11.59 -9.46
C SER A 56 -15.49 -10.48 -10.49
N THR A 57 -16.33 -9.49 -10.23
CA THR A 57 -16.38 -8.20 -10.93
C THR A 57 -15.30 -7.24 -10.44
N ASN A 58 -14.50 -7.62 -9.44
CA ASN A 58 -13.41 -6.80 -8.92
C ASN A 58 -12.14 -7.05 -9.73
N HIS A 59 -11.54 -5.99 -10.27
CA HIS A 59 -10.28 -6.04 -11.01
C HIS A 59 -9.23 -5.17 -10.35
N ILE A 60 -8.07 -5.76 -10.13
CA ILE A 60 -6.89 -5.06 -9.64
C ILE A 60 -5.91 -4.93 -10.79
N TYR A 61 -5.67 -3.69 -11.19
CA TYR A 61 -4.65 -3.32 -12.16
C TYR A 61 -3.40 -2.90 -11.39
N VAL A 62 -2.25 -3.44 -11.77
CA VAL A 62 -0.97 -3.06 -11.18
C VAL A 62 -0.02 -2.69 -12.29
N ILE A 63 0.43 -1.44 -12.26
CA ILE A 63 1.45 -0.90 -13.16
C ILE A 63 2.61 -0.37 -12.32
N ASN A 64 3.78 -0.23 -12.92
CA ASN A 64 4.88 0.46 -12.27
C ASN A 64 5.23 1.75 -13.02
N THR A 65 5.75 2.75 -12.30
CA THR A 65 6.31 3.97 -12.91
C THR A 65 7.46 3.64 -13.85
N ARG A 66 7.88 4.61 -14.68
CA ARG A 66 8.97 4.44 -15.66
C ARG A 66 10.33 4.12 -15.05
N GLU A 67 10.62 4.65 -13.87
CA GLU A 67 11.80 4.26 -13.10
C GLU A 67 11.40 3.94 -11.67
N SER A 68 12.24 3.15 -11.00
CA SER A 68 12.04 2.75 -9.61
C SER A 68 12.57 3.83 -8.68
N ASN A 69 11.83 4.94 -8.65
CA ASN A 69 12.06 6.11 -7.83
C ASN A 69 10.76 6.90 -7.72
N ILE A 70 10.49 7.48 -6.55
CA ILE A 70 9.24 8.20 -6.30
C ILE A 70 9.05 9.44 -7.17
N SER A 71 10.15 10.08 -7.63
CA SER A 71 10.06 11.25 -8.51
C SER A 71 9.35 10.97 -9.85
N PHE A 72 9.26 9.71 -10.26
CA PHE A 72 8.59 9.32 -11.51
C PHE A 72 7.07 9.23 -11.39
N ILE A 73 6.49 9.51 -10.22
CA ILE A 73 5.06 9.83 -10.10
C ILE A 73 4.71 11.06 -10.96
N SER A 74 5.64 12.01 -11.13
CA SER A 74 5.49 13.18 -12.01
C SER A 74 5.81 12.94 -13.49
N ASP A 75 6.14 11.71 -13.92
CA ASP A 75 6.25 11.40 -15.36
C ASP A 75 4.85 11.19 -15.96
N GLU A 76 4.12 12.31 -16.09
CA GLU A 76 2.73 12.33 -16.58
C GLU A 76 2.60 11.67 -17.94
N LYS A 77 3.52 11.96 -18.86
CA LYS A 77 3.50 11.36 -20.20
C LYS A 77 3.50 9.83 -20.14
N TYR A 78 4.36 9.26 -19.30
CA TYR A 78 4.43 7.81 -19.16
C TYR A 78 3.15 7.23 -18.53
N LEU A 79 2.61 7.90 -17.51
CA LEU A 79 1.38 7.46 -16.86
C LEU A 79 0.18 7.58 -17.79
N ASP A 80 0.07 8.65 -18.57
CA ASP A 80 -0.96 8.85 -19.58
C ASP A 80 -0.92 7.75 -20.65
N GLU A 81 0.28 7.41 -21.16
CA GLU A 81 0.46 6.28 -22.08
C GLU A 81 -0.01 4.95 -21.45
N MET A 82 0.16 4.79 -20.13
CA MET A 82 -0.34 3.61 -19.41
C MET A 82 -1.85 3.64 -19.19
N TYR A 83 -2.44 4.79 -18.88
CA TYR A 83 -3.89 4.94 -18.77
C TYR A 83 -4.57 4.70 -20.11
N GLU A 84 -4.07 5.31 -21.19
CA GLU A 84 -4.57 5.05 -22.55
C GLU A 84 -4.50 3.56 -22.90
N TYR A 85 -3.41 2.88 -22.54
CA TYR A 85 -3.29 1.44 -22.76
C TYR A 85 -4.36 0.66 -21.99
N LEU A 86 -4.58 0.98 -20.72
CA LEU A 86 -5.55 0.29 -19.86
C LEU A 86 -6.99 0.54 -20.33
N ILE A 87 -7.34 1.78 -20.68
CA ILE A 87 -8.64 2.15 -21.25
C ILE A 87 -8.88 1.36 -22.54
N ASN A 88 -7.94 1.41 -23.50
CA ASN A 88 -8.14 0.77 -24.81
C ASN A 88 -8.14 -0.76 -24.75
N THR A 89 -7.43 -1.36 -23.80
CA THR A 89 -7.27 -2.82 -23.72
C THR A 89 -8.32 -3.48 -22.82
N TYR A 90 -8.73 -2.80 -21.75
CA TYR A 90 -9.57 -3.36 -20.69
C TYR A 90 -10.87 -2.59 -20.46
N ASP A 91 -11.16 -1.56 -21.26
CA ASP A 91 -12.34 -0.69 -21.11
C ASP A 91 -12.43 -0.04 -19.73
N LEU A 92 -11.25 0.33 -19.19
CA LEU A 92 -11.13 0.87 -17.84
C LEU A 92 -11.74 2.26 -17.75
N ASN A 93 -12.66 2.47 -16.81
CA ASN A 93 -13.21 3.79 -16.54
C ASN A 93 -12.36 4.54 -15.50
N MET A 94 -11.54 5.47 -15.97
CA MET A 94 -10.64 6.26 -15.11
C MET A 94 -11.38 7.25 -14.19
N ASP A 95 -12.64 7.58 -14.44
CA ASP A 95 -13.39 8.54 -13.62
C ASP A 95 -13.93 7.92 -12.32
N ASN A 96 -13.98 6.59 -12.21
CA ASN A 96 -14.57 5.87 -11.07
C ASN A 96 -13.64 4.78 -10.50
N ILE A 97 -12.34 4.93 -10.68
CA ILE A 97 -11.34 3.98 -10.20
C ILE A 97 -10.63 4.50 -8.96
N ALA A 98 -10.42 3.63 -7.97
CA ALA A 98 -9.54 3.97 -6.85
C ALA A 98 -8.08 3.80 -7.29
N ILE A 99 -7.26 4.85 -7.13
CA ILE A 99 -5.85 4.86 -7.47
C ILE A 99 -4.99 4.92 -6.20
N PHE A 100 -4.06 3.99 -6.06
CA PHE A 100 -3.09 3.96 -4.97
C PHE A 100 -1.66 3.95 -5.51
N TYR A 101 -0.84 4.90 -5.06
CA TYR A 101 0.58 4.94 -5.34
C TYR A 101 1.32 4.23 -4.20
N LEU A 102 1.91 3.05 -4.44
CA LEU A 102 2.62 2.27 -3.42
C LEU A 102 4.13 2.36 -3.63
N PHE A 103 4.81 3.07 -2.73
CA PHE A 103 6.23 3.41 -2.87
C PHE A 103 7.02 3.12 -1.60
N ASP A 104 8.31 2.84 -1.78
CA ASP A 104 9.24 2.62 -0.69
C ASP A 104 9.79 3.96 -0.20
N ARG A 105 9.82 4.17 1.11
CA ARG A 105 10.54 5.29 1.72
C ARG A 105 12.00 4.89 1.96
N ASP A 106 12.73 4.68 0.87
CA ASP A 106 14.17 4.45 0.90
C ASP A 106 14.91 5.80 0.89
N HIS A 107 15.65 6.13 1.95
CA HIS A 107 16.35 7.42 2.04
C HIS A 107 17.57 7.53 1.10
N ASP A 108 18.13 6.42 0.62
CA ASP A 108 19.28 6.46 -0.31
C ASP A 108 18.82 6.67 -1.76
N SER A 109 17.63 6.19 -2.11
CA SER A 109 17.08 6.30 -3.47
C SER A 109 16.08 7.47 -3.60
N ASN A 110 15.22 7.66 -2.60
CA ASN A 110 14.19 8.70 -2.58
C ASN A 110 14.63 9.83 -1.63
N THR A 111 15.58 10.66 -2.10
CA THR A 111 16.29 11.65 -1.26
C THR A 111 15.57 12.99 -1.12
N ASP A 112 14.65 13.32 -2.02
CA ASP A 112 13.92 14.60 -1.99
C ASP A 112 12.71 14.53 -1.05
N VAL A 113 12.98 14.79 0.23
CA VAL A 113 11.98 14.81 1.31
C VAL A 113 10.87 15.82 1.03
N LYS A 114 11.20 16.96 0.39
CA LYS A 114 10.21 17.99 0.08
C LYS A 114 9.26 17.50 -1.00
N LEU A 115 9.79 16.91 -2.07
CA LEU A 115 8.97 16.32 -3.12
C LEU A 115 8.03 15.23 -2.58
N ILE A 116 8.52 14.38 -1.67
CA ILE A 116 7.68 13.35 -1.04
C ILE A 116 6.54 13.99 -0.24
N LYS A 117 6.84 15.05 0.53
CA LYS A 117 5.83 15.83 1.27
C LYS A 117 4.82 16.49 0.34
N ASP A 118 5.28 17.04 -0.79
CA ASP A 118 4.41 17.63 -1.81
C ASP A 118 3.47 16.53 -2.38
N TYR A 119 3.98 15.33 -2.68
CA TYR A 119 3.11 14.21 -3.10
C TYR A 119 2.12 13.74 -2.04
N ILE A 120 2.48 13.70 -0.76
CA ILE A 120 1.52 13.40 0.33
C ILE A 120 0.39 14.45 0.33
N ASN A 121 0.72 15.71 0.03
CA ASN A 121 -0.22 16.83 -0.03
C ASN A 121 -0.97 16.95 -1.36
N GLU A 122 -0.64 16.19 -2.39
CA GLU A 122 -1.37 16.16 -3.67
C GLU A 122 -2.21 14.89 -3.79
N LEU A 123 -1.64 13.74 -3.40
CA LEU A 123 -2.23 12.41 -3.52
C LEU A 123 -2.93 11.99 -2.22
N LYS A 124 -4.09 12.60 -1.93
CA LYS A 124 -4.79 12.46 -0.65
C LYS A 124 -5.89 11.40 -0.64
N ASP A 125 -6.69 11.36 -1.69
CA ASP A 125 -7.86 10.52 -1.82
C ASP A 125 -7.74 9.59 -3.04
N PRO A 126 -8.08 8.29 -2.91
CA PRO A 126 -8.01 7.34 -4.02
C PRO A 126 -8.84 7.69 -5.25
N TYR A 127 -9.94 8.44 -5.10
CA TYR A 127 -10.87 8.73 -6.19
C TYR A 127 -10.72 10.15 -6.71
N ASP A 128 -10.71 11.17 -5.84
CA ASP A 128 -10.77 12.57 -6.29
C ASP A 128 -9.99 13.53 -5.38
N ASN A 129 -9.05 14.27 -5.99
CA ASN A 129 -8.27 15.33 -5.34
C ASN A 129 -8.57 16.72 -5.95
N GLY A 130 -9.65 16.88 -6.72
CA GLY A 130 -10.03 18.14 -7.34
C GLY A 130 -9.21 18.48 -8.58
N GLU A 131 -8.49 19.61 -8.56
CA GLU A 131 -7.61 20.01 -9.68
C GLU A 131 -6.26 19.28 -9.65
N ASP A 132 -5.92 18.64 -8.52
CA ASP A 132 -4.69 17.87 -8.34
C ASP A 132 -4.80 16.47 -8.93
N LYS A 133 -3.66 15.79 -9.07
CA LYS A 133 -3.60 14.40 -9.55
C LYS A 133 -4.42 13.48 -8.63
N GLY A 134 -5.33 12.70 -9.21
CA GLY A 134 -6.12 11.71 -8.46
C GLY A 134 -5.28 10.57 -7.88
N GLY A 135 -5.71 10.03 -6.74
CA GLY A 135 -5.10 8.88 -6.07
C GLY A 135 -4.51 9.20 -4.69
N MET A 136 -4.18 8.14 -3.94
CA MET A 136 -3.58 8.25 -2.60
C MET A 136 -2.16 7.67 -2.56
N LEU A 137 -1.21 8.39 -1.96
CA LEU A 137 0.15 7.90 -1.74
C LEU A 137 0.25 7.02 -0.47
N LEU A 138 0.78 5.81 -0.64
CA LEU A 138 1.01 4.82 0.39
C LEU A 138 2.51 4.53 0.51
N LEU A 139 3.14 5.03 1.56
CA LEU A 139 4.56 4.80 1.82
C LEU A 139 4.79 3.54 2.66
N SER A 140 5.87 2.83 2.34
CA SER A 140 6.37 1.72 3.17
C SER A 140 7.79 2.01 3.63
N TYR A 141 8.02 1.94 4.94
CA TYR A 141 9.23 2.40 5.60
C TYR A 141 10.08 1.21 6.08
N PRO A 142 11.36 1.10 5.69
CA PRO A 142 11.96 1.76 4.52
C PRO A 142 11.49 1.16 3.18
N ALA A 143 10.81 -0.01 3.21
CA ALA A 143 10.36 -0.70 2.01
C ALA A 143 9.10 -1.55 2.26
N ILE A 144 8.45 -2.01 1.19
CA ILE A 144 7.22 -2.82 1.25
C ILE A 144 7.41 -4.14 2.00
N GLU A 145 8.62 -4.68 2.08
CA GLU A 145 8.91 -5.84 2.93
C GLU A 145 8.54 -5.63 4.41
N SER A 146 8.48 -4.39 4.88
CA SER A 146 7.97 -4.05 6.21
C SER A 146 6.52 -4.49 6.42
N PHE A 147 5.67 -4.40 5.38
CA PHE A 147 4.32 -4.97 5.42
C PHE A 147 4.37 -6.49 5.64
N VAL A 148 5.24 -7.19 4.91
CA VAL A 148 5.37 -8.65 5.04
C VAL A 148 5.78 -9.02 6.47
N ILE A 149 6.72 -8.30 7.08
CA ILE A 149 7.12 -8.54 8.47
C ILE A 149 5.94 -8.31 9.44
N SER A 150 5.18 -7.23 9.25
CA SER A 150 4.01 -6.92 10.10
C SER A 150 2.96 -8.04 10.10
N CYS A 151 2.82 -8.79 9.00
CA CYS A 151 1.90 -9.93 8.91
C CYS A 151 2.30 -11.12 9.80
N PHE A 152 3.53 -11.19 10.31
CA PHE A 152 4.03 -12.36 11.06
C PHE A 152 4.72 -12.04 12.38
N ARG A 153 4.99 -10.77 12.68
CA ARG A 153 5.76 -10.36 13.86
C ARG A 153 5.04 -9.30 14.68
N GLU A 154 4.90 -9.60 15.96
CA GLU A 154 4.37 -8.67 16.97
C GLU A 154 5.33 -7.51 17.19
N HIS A 155 4.75 -6.33 17.41
CA HIS A 155 5.43 -5.06 17.52
C HIS A 155 6.47 -4.85 16.42
N SER A 156 6.11 -5.19 15.17
CA SER A 156 7.04 -5.06 14.03
C SER A 156 7.57 -3.64 13.87
N TYR A 157 6.75 -2.65 14.22
CA TYR A 157 7.09 -1.23 14.20
C TYR A 157 8.17 -0.81 15.22
N ASP A 158 8.52 -1.65 16.21
CA ASP A 158 9.65 -1.36 17.10
C ASP A 158 11.01 -1.70 16.46
N ILE A 159 10.99 -2.49 15.39
CA ILE A 159 12.19 -2.81 14.61
C ILE A 159 12.55 -1.60 13.77
N LYS A 160 13.83 -1.23 13.80
CA LYS A 160 14.35 -0.07 13.07
C LYS A 160 15.43 -0.47 12.08
N MET A 161 15.28 -0.07 10.84
CA MET A 161 16.20 -0.38 9.73
C MET A 161 16.39 0.84 8.84
N LYS A 162 17.55 0.91 8.17
CA LYS A 162 17.88 2.05 7.32
C LYS A 162 17.34 1.85 5.91
N LEU A 163 17.62 0.70 5.31
CA LEU A 163 17.34 0.43 3.89
C LEU A 163 16.43 -0.77 3.70
N GLY A 164 15.73 -0.82 2.56
CA GLY A 164 14.97 -2.02 2.17
C GLY A 164 15.86 -3.27 2.03
N ALA A 165 17.15 -3.08 1.71
CA ALA A 165 18.13 -4.16 1.70
C ALA A 165 18.34 -4.79 3.10
N ASP A 166 18.29 -3.99 4.16
CA ASP A 166 18.41 -4.48 5.54
C ASP A 166 17.17 -5.30 5.92
N VAL A 167 15.99 -4.84 5.49
CA VAL A 167 14.71 -5.56 5.70
C VAL A 167 14.74 -6.92 5.00
N LYS A 168 15.21 -6.97 3.75
CA LYS A 168 15.40 -8.21 3.00
C LYS A 168 16.42 -9.14 3.67
N HIS A 169 17.52 -8.58 4.18
CA HIS A 169 18.53 -9.36 4.89
C HIS A 169 17.95 -10.01 6.14
N PHE A 170 17.25 -9.23 6.97
CA PHE A 170 16.56 -9.70 8.16
C PHE A 170 15.55 -10.81 7.87
N MET A 171 14.72 -10.67 6.83
CA MET A 171 13.81 -11.73 6.39
C MET A 171 14.56 -12.98 5.91
N GLY A 172 15.76 -12.83 5.37
CA GLY A 172 16.62 -13.92 4.89
C GLY A 172 17.39 -14.67 5.99
N GLU A 173 17.41 -14.16 7.23
CA GLU A 173 18.07 -14.83 8.36
C GLU A 173 17.39 -16.17 8.66
N LYS A 174 18.18 -17.19 9.05
CA LYS A 174 17.68 -18.57 9.20
C LYS A 174 16.47 -18.70 10.14
N GLU A 175 16.40 -17.85 11.16
CA GLU A 175 15.31 -17.79 12.14
C GLU A 175 14.03 -17.16 11.58
N ASN A 176 14.16 -16.15 10.72
CA ASN A 176 13.04 -15.41 10.14
C ASN A 176 12.54 -16.04 8.83
N GLN A 177 13.46 -16.52 7.99
CA GLN A 177 13.17 -17.02 6.64
C GLN A 177 12.13 -18.13 6.63
N LYS A 178 12.04 -18.95 7.69
CA LYS A 178 11.04 -20.02 7.76
C LYS A 178 9.63 -19.50 8.02
N ASN A 179 9.47 -18.35 8.67
CA ASN A 179 8.17 -17.88 9.16
C ASN A 179 7.69 -16.65 8.37
N ILE A 180 8.59 -15.74 8.02
CA ILE A 180 8.29 -14.48 7.36
C ILE A 180 8.52 -14.64 5.86
N GLN A 181 7.45 -14.96 5.12
CA GLN A 181 7.48 -15.05 3.66
C GLN A 181 6.16 -14.56 3.07
N PHE A 182 6.23 -13.76 2.00
CA PHE A 182 5.03 -13.22 1.37
C PHE A 182 4.07 -14.33 0.87
N ASN A 183 4.58 -15.45 0.38
CA ASN A 183 3.77 -16.58 -0.08
C ASN A 183 2.97 -17.27 1.05
N LYS A 184 3.33 -17.03 2.32
CA LYS A 184 2.62 -17.53 3.51
C LYS A 184 1.54 -16.56 4.01
N ILE A 185 1.43 -15.36 3.43
CA ILE A 185 0.37 -14.41 3.78
C ILE A 185 -0.98 -15.08 3.50
N ASN A 186 -1.90 -14.97 4.44
CA ASN A 186 -3.27 -15.46 4.39
C ASN A 186 -4.16 -14.45 5.15
N GLU A 187 -5.47 -14.68 5.22
CA GLU A 187 -6.39 -13.74 5.87
C GLU A 187 -6.05 -13.44 7.33
N ALA A 188 -5.66 -14.46 8.10
CA ALA A 188 -5.31 -14.27 9.51
C ALA A 188 -4.07 -13.40 9.65
N THR A 189 -3.07 -13.59 8.78
CA THR A 189 -1.84 -12.79 8.81
C THR A 189 -2.03 -11.39 8.23
N LEU A 190 -2.98 -11.20 7.30
CA LEU A 190 -3.41 -9.86 6.85
C LEU A 190 -4.05 -9.06 7.97
N ILE A 191 -5.00 -9.66 8.70
CA ILE A 191 -5.61 -9.05 9.89
C ILE A 191 -4.52 -8.74 10.92
N TYR A 192 -3.57 -9.66 11.11
CA TYR A 192 -2.47 -9.45 12.03
C TYR A 192 -1.60 -8.25 11.66
N GLY A 193 -1.23 -8.10 10.38
CA GLY A 193 -0.51 -6.92 9.89
C GLY A 193 -1.28 -5.61 10.07
N ALA A 194 -2.61 -5.63 9.86
CA ALA A 194 -3.45 -4.47 10.12
C ALA A 194 -3.48 -4.08 11.60
N LYS A 195 -3.49 -5.06 12.52
CA LYS A 195 -3.37 -4.82 13.96
C LYS A 195 -2.02 -4.22 14.34
N GLN A 196 -0.93 -4.62 13.69
CA GLN A 196 0.38 -4.02 13.93
C GLN A 196 0.40 -2.53 13.56
N LEU A 197 -0.26 -2.13 12.45
CA LEU A 197 -0.41 -0.71 12.13
C LEU A 197 -1.33 0.00 13.14
N GLN A 198 -2.41 -0.65 13.59
CA GLN A 198 -3.30 -0.09 14.61
C GLN A 198 -2.54 0.21 15.91
N GLU A 199 -1.79 -0.76 16.42
CA GLU A 199 -0.96 -0.59 17.63
C GLU A 199 0.07 0.52 17.46
N TYR A 200 0.71 0.62 16.29
CA TYR A 200 1.63 1.72 15.98
C TYR A 200 0.93 3.09 16.06
N ILE A 201 -0.26 3.22 15.47
CA ILE A 201 -1.05 4.46 15.48
C ILE A 201 -1.47 4.81 16.91
N GLU A 202 -1.98 3.83 17.66
CA GLU A 202 -2.39 4.00 19.07
C GLU A 202 -1.21 4.45 19.96
N ASN A 203 -0.06 3.79 19.84
CA ASN A 203 1.11 4.06 20.68
C ASN A 203 1.74 5.43 20.41
N ASN A 204 1.65 5.92 19.17
CA ASN A 204 2.09 7.28 18.83
C ASN A 204 0.98 8.32 18.98
N GLN A 205 -0.21 7.92 19.45
CA GLN A 205 -1.36 8.79 19.71
C GLN A 205 -1.79 9.60 18.48
N PHE A 206 -1.61 9.04 17.29
CA PHE A 206 -2.08 9.69 16.08
C PHE A 206 -3.61 9.70 16.05
N GLU A 207 -4.18 10.68 15.35
CA GLU A 207 -5.61 10.74 15.11
C GLU A 207 -5.97 9.79 13.97
N TRP A 208 -7.02 8.99 14.17
CA TRP A 208 -7.55 8.09 13.15
C TRP A 208 -8.87 8.60 12.61
N ASP A 209 -8.82 8.95 11.33
CA ASP A 209 -9.98 9.30 10.53
C ASP A 209 -9.84 8.65 9.15
N ILE A 210 -10.75 7.74 8.84
CA ILE A 210 -10.75 7.01 7.56
C ILE A 210 -11.14 7.92 6.38
N ASP A 211 -11.87 9.01 6.65
CA ASP A 211 -12.20 10.03 5.65
C ASP A 211 -11.01 10.98 5.39
N ASN A 212 -10.01 10.99 6.28
CA ASN A 212 -8.85 11.89 6.21
C ASN A 212 -7.52 11.15 6.40
N LEU A 213 -7.36 9.99 5.75
CA LEU A 213 -6.14 9.17 5.85
C LEU A 213 -4.86 9.92 5.45
N HIS A 214 -4.96 10.94 4.58
CA HIS A 214 -3.82 11.77 4.19
C HIS A 214 -3.20 12.52 5.38
N CYS A 215 -4.01 13.06 6.31
CA CYS A 215 -3.52 13.73 7.52
C CYS A 215 -2.70 12.77 8.41
N LEU A 216 -3.16 11.52 8.49
CA LEU A 216 -2.46 10.48 9.22
C LEU A 216 -1.17 10.05 8.50
N ALA A 217 -1.22 9.84 7.19
CA ALA A 217 -0.03 9.55 6.38
C ALA A 217 1.03 10.65 6.55
N ASP A 218 0.60 11.91 6.57
CA ASP A 218 1.45 13.07 6.78
C ASP A 218 2.10 13.10 8.17
N SER A 219 1.32 12.82 9.22
CA SER A 219 1.81 12.74 10.60
C SER A 219 2.82 11.60 10.78
N ILE A 220 2.56 10.45 10.16
CA ILE A 220 3.48 9.30 10.16
C ILE A 220 4.77 9.68 9.44
N PHE A 221 4.68 10.33 8.29
CA PHE A 221 5.85 10.78 7.54
C PHE A 221 6.71 11.75 8.36
N GLU A 222 6.12 12.75 9.01
CA GLU A 222 6.86 13.69 9.86
C GLU A 222 7.58 12.98 11.02
N LEU A 223 6.90 12.07 11.71
CA LEU A 223 7.51 11.30 12.79
C LEU A 223 8.68 10.44 12.30
N GLU A 224 8.49 9.70 11.21
CA GLU A 224 9.51 8.81 10.67
C GLU A 224 10.72 9.60 10.12
N GLU A 225 10.51 10.76 9.50
CA GLU A 225 11.61 11.66 9.09
C GLU A 225 12.36 12.24 10.29
N GLU A 226 11.67 12.57 11.39
CA GLU A 226 12.32 12.98 12.63
C GLU A 226 13.15 11.86 13.27
N LEU A 227 12.62 10.64 13.28
CA LEU A 227 13.33 9.47 13.79
C LEU A 227 14.57 9.18 12.94
N TYR A 228 14.44 9.24 11.61
CA TYR A 228 15.56 9.03 10.71
C TYR A 228 16.67 10.08 10.91
N LYS A 229 16.32 11.37 11.10
CA LYS A 229 17.32 12.41 11.42
C LYS A 229 18.08 12.13 12.71
N LYS A 230 17.47 11.45 13.69
CA LYS A 230 18.06 11.15 15.00
C LYS A 230 18.84 9.84 15.01
N GLU A 231 18.37 8.83 14.28
CA GLU A 231 18.84 7.44 14.40
C GLU A 231 19.35 6.82 13.10
N GLU A 232 19.21 7.54 11.98
CA GLU A 232 19.49 7.07 10.60
C GLU A 232 18.74 5.79 10.23
N LYS A 233 17.54 5.61 10.81
CA LYS A 233 16.69 4.43 10.61
C LYS A 233 15.23 4.82 10.68
N TYR A 234 14.41 4.11 9.91
CA TYR A 234 12.95 4.14 10.05
C TYR A 234 12.47 2.95 10.86
N ARG A 235 11.30 3.10 11.48
CA ARG A 235 10.52 1.97 11.99
C ARG A 235 9.91 1.18 10.83
N LEU A 236 9.68 -0.12 11.03
CA LEU A 236 9.03 -0.95 10.01
C LEU A 236 7.53 -0.73 10.01
N VAL A 237 7.07 0.16 9.14
CA VAL A 237 5.66 0.55 8.99
C VAL A 237 5.30 0.54 7.51
N SER A 238 4.09 0.09 7.15
CA SER A 238 3.60 0.19 5.77
C SER A 238 2.17 0.67 5.74
N LEU A 239 1.92 1.69 4.93
CA LEU A 239 0.60 2.28 4.73
C LEU A 239 -0.25 1.48 3.73
N LEU A 240 0.23 0.34 3.21
CA LEU A 240 -0.59 -0.54 2.35
C LEU A 240 -1.92 -0.94 3.03
N VAL A 241 -1.93 -1.05 4.36
CA VAL A 241 -3.14 -1.36 5.13
C VAL A 241 -4.23 -0.29 4.96
N PHE A 242 -3.88 0.97 4.68
CA PHE A 242 -4.85 2.03 4.41
C PHE A 242 -5.73 1.68 3.21
N ALA A 243 -5.16 1.11 2.15
CA ALA A 243 -5.95 0.65 1.01
C ALA A 243 -6.98 -0.41 1.45
N PHE A 244 -6.60 -1.37 2.31
CA PHE A 244 -7.53 -2.41 2.74
C PHE A 244 -8.66 -1.88 3.63
N LEU A 245 -8.37 -0.92 4.50
CA LEU A 245 -9.35 -0.30 5.37
C LEU A 245 -10.29 0.60 4.56
N TYR A 246 -9.73 1.48 3.73
CA TYR A 246 -10.49 2.40 2.87
C TYR A 246 -11.42 1.66 1.90
N LEU A 247 -10.92 0.59 1.26
CA LEU A 247 -11.71 -0.24 0.37
C LEU A 247 -12.71 -1.14 1.10
N GLY A 248 -12.74 -1.15 2.44
CA GLY A 248 -13.60 -2.03 3.24
C GLY A 248 -13.29 -3.52 3.09
N ILE A 249 -12.07 -3.87 2.66
CA ILE A 249 -11.59 -5.26 2.57
C ILE A 249 -11.28 -5.79 3.97
N ILE A 250 -10.68 -4.94 4.81
CA ILE A 250 -10.54 -5.19 6.24
C ILE A 250 -11.54 -4.28 6.95
N GLU A 251 -12.44 -4.89 7.72
CA GLU A 251 -13.43 -4.18 8.52
C GLU A 251 -13.03 -4.22 10.00
N PRO A 252 -12.87 -3.06 10.65
CA PRO A 252 -12.79 -2.98 12.11
C PRO A 252 -14.06 -3.52 12.77
N GLU A 253 -13.91 -4.17 13.91
CA GLU A 253 -15.02 -4.67 14.74
C GLU A 253 -15.08 -3.90 16.05
N GLU A 254 -16.19 -4.02 16.78
CA GLU A 254 -16.36 -3.37 18.08
C GLU A 254 -15.19 -3.70 19.01
N GLY A 255 -14.52 -2.66 19.53
CA GLY A 255 -13.34 -2.78 20.38
C GLY A 255 -12.01 -2.53 19.65
N ASP A 256 -11.97 -2.57 18.32
CA ASP A 256 -10.80 -2.13 17.56
C ASP A 256 -10.67 -0.60 17.60
N TYR A 257 -9.44 -0.06 17.65
CA TYR A 257 -9.25 1.39 17.63
C TYR A 257 -9.74 2.00 16.33
N PHE A 258 -9.58 1.31 15.20
CA PHE A 258 -10.11 1.76 13.91
C PHE A 258 -11.65 1.83 13.86
N TYR A 259 -12.34 1.12 14.76
CA TYR A 259 -13.81 1.12 14.84
C TYR A 259 -14.39 2.45 15.32
N LYS A 260 -13.62 3.22 16.10
CA LYS A 260 -14.10 4.47 16.74
C LYS A 260 -14.53 5.53 15.72
N SER A 261 -14.05 5.44 14.47
CA SER A 261 -14.37 6.36 13.37
C SER A 261 -15.28 5.74 12.31
N SER A 262 -15.51 4.42 12.32
CA SER A 262 -16.28 3.72 11.28
C SER A 262 -17.80 3.85 11.42
N ASN A 263 -18.30 4.38 12.55
CA ASN A 263 -19.74 4.55 12.82
C ASN A 263 -20.40 5.70 12.02
N ILE A 264 -19.70 6.29 11.05
CA ILE A 264 -20.24 7.31 10.15
C ILE A 264 -20.79 6.67 8.84
N PHE A 265 -20.38 5.45 8.49
CA PHE A 265 -20.75 4.78 7.22
C PHE A 265 -22.07 4.01 7.25
N SER A 266 -23.13 4.66 7.74
CA SER A 266 -24.50 4.16 7.60
C SER A 266 -25.32 5.02 6.63
N HIS A 267 -24.76 5.36 5.47
CA HIS A 267 -25.51 5.94 4.33
C HIS A 267 -25.15 5.24 3.03
#